data_AF-S7J485-F1
#
_entry.id   AF-S7J485-F1
#
_cell.length_a   1.000
_cell.length_b   1.000
_cell.length_c   1.000
_cell.angle_alpha   90.00
_cell.angle_beta   90.00
_cell.angle_gamma   90.00
#
_symmetry.space_group_name_H-M   'P 1'
#
loop_
_entity.id
_entity.type
_entity.pdbx_description
1 polymer ?
#
loop_
_entity_poly.entity_id
_entity_poly.type
_entity_poly.pdbx_seq_one_letter_code
_entity_poly.pdbx_strand_id
1 'polypeptide(L)'
;MKSTIALFGEAERGSYDTAYLCCSIGDLYDYLGSGSNSLGITLAIQALMYQYDVLYFRVEEEGYGIDSYFYGLHFLNTQTSLKNIIAIALPGVGDQSIIEASRSLCQKHGSLLLFQEQDLYDLLTFSRSL
;
A
#
# COMPACT_ATOMS: atom_id res chain seq x y z
N MET A 1 11.09 17.43 4.40
CA MET A 1 10.28 16.67 3.41
C MET A 1 9.42 15.73 4.23
N LYS A 2 8.10 15.70 4.00
CA LYS A 2 7.24 14.75 4.72
C LYS A 2 7.63 13.32 4.34
N SER A 3 7.39 12.39 5.26
CA SER A 3 7.58 10.97 4.99
C SER A 3 6.37 10.41 4.28
N THR A 4 6.62 9.53 3.31
CA THR A 4 5.59 8.98 2.44
C THR A 4 5.35 7.52 2.79
N ILE A 5 4.08 7.14 2.85
CA ILE A 5 3.66 5.74 2.95
C ILE A 5 3.13 5.33 1.58
N ALA A 6 3.74 4.31 0.98
CA ALA A 6 3.17 3.66 -0.19
C ALA A 6 2.07 2.72 0.27
N LEU A 7 0.86 2.86 -0.29
CA LEU A 7 -0.31 2.13 0.19
C LEU A 7 -1.04 1.48 -0.98
N PHE A 8 -1.36 0.21 -0.83
CA PHE A 8 -2.09 -0.58 -1.82
C PHE A 8 -3.47 -0.90 -1.25
N GLY A 9 -4.54 -0.48 -1.92
CA GLY A 9 -5.88 -0.63 -1.35
C GLY A 9 -7.01 -0.47 -2.36
N GLU A 10 -8.16 -1.02 -2.00
CA GLU A 10 -9.35 -0.93 -2.84
C GLU A 10 -9.94 0.49 -2.73
N ALA A 11 -10.36 1.03 -3.86
CA ALA A 11 -11.01 2.34 -3.92
C ALA A 11 -12.15 2.36 -4.96
N GLU A 12 -13.09 3.29 -4.76
CA GLU A 12 -14.23 3.55 -5.66
C GLU A 12 -13.73 4.04 -7.04
N ARG A 13 -12.70 4.90 -7.04
CA ARG A 13 -12.17 5.58 -8.22
C ARG A 13 -10.66 5.40 -8.36
N GLY A 14 -10.12 5.90 -9.48
CA GLY A 14 -8.71 5.82 -9.83
C GLY A 14 -8.42 4.66 -10.78
N SER A 15 -7.29 4.72 -11.48
CA SER A 15 -6.84 3.68 -12.40
C SER A 15 -5.88 2.72 -11.68
N TYR A 16 -5.91 1.44 -12.04
CA TYR A 16 -5.02 0.41 -11.49
C TYR A 16 -3.56 0.58 -11.93
N ASP A 17 -3.32 1.36 -12.98
CA ASP A 17 -2.02 1.63 -13.59
C ASP A 17 -1.51 3.05 -13.27
N THR A 18 -1.94 3.63 -12.16
CA THR A 18 -1.56 4.98 -11.75
C THR A 18 -1.22 5.03 -10.26
N ALA A 19 -0.18 5.80 -9.92
CA ALA A 19 0.18 6.11 -8.54
C ALA A 19 -0.35 7.51 -8.17
N TYR A 20 -1.13 7.60 -7.10
CA TYR A 20 -1.78 8.84 -6.66
C TYR A 20 -1.07 9.39 -5.41
N LEU A 21 -0.37 10.51 -5.55
CA LEU A 21 0.22 11.20 -4.40
C LEU A 21 -0.83 12.08 -3.72
N CYS A 22 -1.23 11.68 -2.52
CA CYS A 22 -2.18 12.39 -1.67
C CYS A 22 -1.43 13.06 -0.52
N CYS A 23 -1.56 14.38 -0.40
CA CYS A 23 -0.98 15.19 0.68
C CYS A 23 -2.04 15.68 1.67
N SER A 24 -3.32 15.44 1.35
CA SER A 24 -4.49 15.83 2.12
C SER A 24 -5.64 14.85 1.90
N ILE A 25 -6.65 14.92 2.78
CA ILE A 25 -7.90 14.15 2.62
C ILE A 25 -8.66 14.58 1.35
N GLY A 26 -8.53 15.84 0.94
CA GLY A 26 -9.11 16.34 -0.31
C GLY A 26 -8.54 15.63 -1.53
N ASP A 27 -7.21 15.50 -1.62
CA ASP A 27 -6.55 14.75 -2.70
C ASP A 27 -7.04 13.30 -2.74
N LEU A 28 -7.15 12.67 -1.57
CA LEU A 28 -7.63 11.29 -1.46
C LEU A 28 -9.06 11.16 -2.03
N TYR A 29 -9.97 12.07 -1.67
CA TYR A 29 -11.34 12.07 -2.17
C TYR A 29 -11.42 12.33 -3.69
N ASP A 30 -10.65 13.31 -4.17
CA ASP A 30 -10.67 13.71 -5.58
C ASP A 30 -10.14 12.57 -6.48
N TYR A 31 -9.11 11.85 -6.04
CA TYR A 31 -8.52 10.74 -6.79
C TYR A 31 -9.27 9.41 -6.63
N LEU A 32 -9.71 9.08 -5.41
CA LEU A 32 -10.12 7.72 -5.03
C LEU A 32 -11.61 7.60 -4.65
N GLY A 33 -12.31 8.73 -4.51
CA GLY A 33 -13.74 8.78 -4.22
C GLY A 33 -14.07 8.74 -2.72
N SER A 34 -15.33 8.43 -2.40
CA SER A 34 -15.94 8.65 -1.07
C SER A 34 -15.61 7.57 -0.04
N GLY A 35 -14.72 6.64 -0.34
CA GLY A 35 -14.44 5.48 0.48
C GLY A 35 -15.58 4.46 0.44
N SER A 36 -15.37 3.35 -0.27
CA SER A 36 -15.85 2.07 0.23
C SER A 36 -15.21 1.83 1.61
N ASN A 37 -15.81 0.97 2.43
CA ASN A 37 -15.31 0.64 3.78
C ASN A 37 -14.01 -0.22 3.69
N SER A 38 -13.06 0.17 2.84
CA SER A 38 -11.81 -0.54 2.54
C SER A 38 -10.75 -0.22 3.58
N LEU A 39 -9.89 -1.20 3.85
CA LEU A 39 -8.83 -1.07 4.83
C LEU A 39 -7.77 -0.08 4.34
N GLY A 40 -7.52 -0.04 3.03
CA GLY A 40 -6.59 0.89 2.39
C GLY A 40 -7.02 2.33 2.52
N ILE A 41 -8.28 2.68 2.24
CA ILE A 41 -8.76 4.06 2.41
C ILE A 41 -8.71 4.47 3.89
N THR A 42 -9.11 3.58 4.79
CA THR A 42 -9.05 3.83 6.25
C THR A 42 -7.63 4.14 6.69
N LEU A 43 -6.65 3.33 6.28
CA LEU A 43 -5.25 3.51 6.62
C LEU A 43 -4.64 4.76 5.96
N ALA A 44 -5.06 5.10 4.74
CA ALA A 44 -4.63 6.34 4.07
C ALA A 44 -5.11 7.59 4.82
N ILE A 45 -6.35 7.61 5.29
CA ILE A 45 -6.89 8.70 6.13
C ILE A 45 -6.05 8.83 7.40
N GLN A 46 -5.78 7.72 8.09
CA GLN A 46 -4.95 7.72 9.29
C GLN A 46 -3.54 8.28 9.02
N ALA A 47 -2.88 7.81 7.96
CA ALA A 47 -1.56 8.29 7.56
C ALA A 47 -1.54 9.82 7.35
N LEU A 48 -2.53 10.34 6.62
CA LEU A 48 -2.69 11.77 6.37
C LEU A 48 -2.92 12.55 7.66
N MET A 49 -3.73 12.03 8.59
CA MET A 49 -3.95 12.63 9.92
C MET A 49 -2.66 12.72 10.73
N TYR A 50 -1.79 11.69 10.63
CA TYR A 50 -0.47 11.67 11.25
C TYR A 50 0.61 12.46 10.48
N GLN A 51 0.21 13.28 9.49
CA GLN A 51 1.09 14.15 8.70
C GLN A 51 2.07 13.40 7.80
N TYR A 52 1.76 12.16 7.41
CA TYR A 52 2.43 11.46 6.33
C TYR A 52 1.76 11.75 5.00
N ASP A 53 2.56 11.83 3.93
CA ASP A 53 2.01 11.80 2.57
C ASP A 53 1.70 10.35 2.19
N VAL A 54 0.71 10.14 1.31
CA VAL A 54 0.32 8.80 0.86
C VAL A 54 0.54 8.69 -0.64
N LEU A 55 1.35 7.72 -1.06
CA LEU A 55 1.42 7.31 -2.45
C LEU A 55 0.53 6.10 -2.64
N TYR A 56 -0.69 6.33 -3.13
CA TYR A 56 -1.74 5.34 -3.20
C TYR A 56 -1.73 4.60 -4.54
N PHE A 57 -1.80 3.28 -4.49
CA PHE A 57 -1.99 2.39 -5.63
C PHE A 57 -3.34 1.70 -5.46
N ARG A 58 -4.25 1.95 -6.40
CA ARG A 58 -5.54 1.27 -6.40
C ARG A 58 -5.33 -0.20 -6.75
N VAL A 59 -5.89 -1.10 -5.95
CA VAL A 59 -6.01 -2.53 -6.27
C VAL A 59 -7.47 -2.88 -6.54
N GLU A 60 -7.71 -3.96 -7.29
CA GLU A 60 -9.05 -4.38 -7.66
C GLU A 60 -9.84 -4.86 -6.45
N GLU A 61 -9.22 -5.68 -5.61
CA GLU A 61 -9.77 -6.21 -4.38
C GLU A 61 -8.62 -6.40 -3.37
N GLU A 62 -8.80 -5.98 -2.12
CA GLU A 62 -7.77 -6.11 -1.10
C GLU A 62 -7.47 -7.59 -0.83
N GLY A 63 -6.20 -7.98 -0.97
CA GLY A 63 -5.77 -9.37 -0.78
C GLY A 63 -5.90 -10.27 -2.01
N TYR A 64 -6.51 -9.77 -3.10
CA TYR A 64 -6.74 -10.51 -4.34
C TYR A 64 -6.29 -9.68 -5.56
N GLY A 65 -6.31 -10.24 -6.77
CA GLY A 65 -5.95 -9.47 -7.98
C GLY A 65 -4.47 -9.06 -8.05
N ILE A 66 -3.59 -10.07 -8.03
CA ILE A 66 -2.11 -9.99 -7.96
C ILE A 66 -1.51 -8.93 -8.91
N ASP A 67 -2.02 -8.82 -10.14
CA ASP A 67 -1.45 -7.94 -11.17
C ASP A 67 -1.44 -6.45 -10.76
N SER A 68 -2.50 -6.00 -10.06
CA SER A 68 -2.62 -4.62 -9.61
C SER A 68 -1.56 -4.25 -8.55
N TYR A 69 -1.16 -5.21 -7.71
CA TYR A 69 -0.06 -5.04 -6.77
C TYR A 69 1.29 -4.95 -7.48
N PHE A 70 1.54 -5.86 -8.42
CA PHE A 70 2.84 -5.88 -9.12
C PHE A 70 3.09 -4.65 -9.97
N TYR A 71 2.05 -3.98 -10.48
CA TYR A 71 2.21 -2.67 -11.09
C TYR A 71 2.84 -1.66 -10.12
N GLY A 72 2.25 -1.47 -8.93
CA GLY A 72 2.75 -0.50 -7.97
C GLY A 72 4.12 -0.88 -7.40
N LEU A 73 4.36 -2.18 -7.15
CA LEU A 73 5.68 -2.65 -6.72
C LEU A 73 6.75 -2.43 -7.81
N HIS A 74 6.41 -2.66 -9.08
CA HIS A 74 7.31 -2.36 -10.19
C HIS A 74 7.61 -0.86 -10.26
N PHE A 75 6.59 -0.01 -10.16
CA PHE A 75 6.73 1.45 -10.13
C PHE A 75 7.66 1.91 -9.01
N LEU A 76 7.48 1.40 -7.78
CA LEU A 76 8.34 1.68 -6.62
C LEU A 76 9.78 1.18 -6.79
N ASN A 77 9.98 0.11 -7.57
CA ASN A 77 11.30 -0.41 -7.85
C ASN A 77 12.08 0.46 -8.85
N THR A 78 11.39 0.95 -9.88
CA THR A 78 11.99 1.69 -11.00
C THR A 78 12.17 3.18 -10.71
N GLN A 79 11.29 3.76 -9.88
CA GLN A 79 11.28 5.19 -9.66
C GLN A 79 12.26 5.61 -8.55
N THR A 80 13.46 6.01 -8.94
CA THR A 80 14.55 6.41 -8.01
C THR A 80 14.42 7.84 -7.47
N SER A 81 13.50 8.64 -8.03
CA SER A 81 13.25 10.02 -7.62
C SER A 81 12.37 10.13 -6.37
N LEU A 82 11.61 9.07 -6.03
CA LEU A 82 10.81 9.00 -4.82
C LEU A 82 11.73 8.79 -3.62
N LYS A 83 12.04 9.89 -2.94
CA LYS A 83 12.81 9.88 -1.70
C LYS A 83 11.85 9.81 -0.52
N ASN A 84 12.27 9.14 0.56
CA ASN A 84 11.56 9.12 1.86
C ASN A 84 10.26 8.30 1.92
N ILE A 85 10.18 7.20 1.16
CA ILE A 85 9.16 6.16 1.41
C ILE A 85 9.57 5.40 2.67
N ILE A 86 8.87 5.63 3.77
CA ILE A 86 9.21 5.03 5.07
C ILE A 86 8.49 3.72 5.32
N ALA A 87 7.42 3.46 4.56
CA ALA A 87 6.64 2.25 4.70
C ALA A 87 5.93 1.87 3.39
N ILE A 88 5.70 0.57 3.22
CA ILE A 88 4.79 -0.02 2.25
C ILE A 88 3.70 -0.73 3.03
N ALA A 89 2.43 -0.38 2.79
CA ALA A 89 1.27 -0.95 3.46
C ALA A 89 0.46 -1.83 2.51
N LEU A 90 0.17 -3.05 2.97
CA LEU A 90 -0.51 -4.10 2.20
C LEU A 90 -1.70 -4.69 2.98
N PRO A 91 -2.74 -3.89 3.27
CA PRO A 91 -3.91 -4.39 3.98
C PRO A 91 -4.58 -5.55 3.22
N GLY A 92 -4.92 -6.61 3.95
CA GLY A 92 -5.63 -7.78 3.43
C GLY A 92 -4.75 -8.78 2.67
N VAL A 93 -3.44 -8.53 2.54
CA VAL A 93 -2.56 -9.37 1.71
C VAL A 93 -1.99 -10.55 2.49
N GLY A 94 -2.42 -11.75 2.11
CA GLY A 94 -1.83 -13.03 2.53
C GLY A 94 -0.97 -13.72 1.47
N ASP A 95 -0.95 -13.23 0.21
CA ASP A 95 -0.18 -13.84 -0.87
C ASP A 95 1.34 -13.70 -0.64
N GLN A 96 2.03 -14.83 -0.58
CA GLN A 96 3.46 -14.87 -0.29
C GLN A 96 4.31 -14.18 -1.36
N SER A 97 3.90 -14.20 -2.63
CA SER A 97 4.65 -13.57 -3.73
C SER A 97 4.64 -12.05 -3.60
N ILE A 98 3.48 -11.48 -3.27
CA ILE A 98 3.34 -10.03 -3.03
C ILE A 98 4.15 -9.62 -1.79
N ILE A 99 4.09 -10.41 -0.72
CA ILE A 99 4.83 -10.17 0.52
C ILE A 99 6.34 -10.20 0.29
N GLU A 100 6.85 -11.21 -0.41
CA GLU A 100 8.27 -11.36 -0.71
C GLU A 100 8.78 -10.21 -1.58
N ALA A 101 8.05 -9.87 -2.66
CA ALA A 101 8.40 -8.76 -3.53
C ALA A 101 8.45 -7.42 -2.77
N SER A 102 7.47 -7.18 -1.89
CA SER A 102 7.39 -5.98 -1.07
C SER A 102 8.49 -5.94 -0.02
N ARG A 103 8.83 -7.07 0.59
CA ARG A 103 9.94 -7.19 1.54
C ARG A 103 11.27 -6.86 0.88
N SER A 104 11.53 -7.34 -0.34
CA SER A 104 12.74 -6.98 -1.09
C SER A 104 12.82 -5.47 -1.37
N LEU A 105 11.68 -4.84 -1.68
CA LEU A 105 11.61 -3.39 -1.87
C LEU A 105 11.85 -2.61 -0.57
N CYS A 106 11.24 -3.03 0.53
CA CYS A 106 11.48 -2.43 1.84
C CYS A 106 12.96 -2.51 2.25
N GLN A 107 13.63 -3.64 1.99
CA GLN A 107 15.08 -3.77 2.22
C GLN A 107 15.90 -2.79 1.37
N LYS A 108 15.53 -2.61 0.09
CA LYS A 108 16.20 -1.67 -0.81
C LYS A 108 16.02 -0.21 -0.37
N HIS A 109 14.84 0.16 0.10
CA HIS A 109 14.49 1.54 0.47
C HIS A 109 14.72 1.86 1.96
N GLY A 110 15.00 0.86 2.80
CA GLY A 110 15.06 1.02 4.25
C GLY A 110 13.68 1.30 4.87
N SER A 111 12.61 0.83 4.21
CA SER A 111 11.22 1.06 4.61
C SER A 111 10.69 -0.08 5.50
N LEU A 112 9.59 0.20 6.21
CA LEU A 112 8.82 -0.79 6.95
C LEU A 112 7.79 -1.47 6.04
N LEU A 113 7.53 -2.76 6.26
CA LEU A 113 6.40 -3.44 5.67
C LEU A 113 5.27 -3.48 6.71
N LEU A 114 4.12 -2.88 6.38
CA LEU A 114 2.97 -2.77 7.28
C LEU A 114 1.86 -3.73 6.87
N PHE A 115 1.35 -4.44 7.87
CA PHE A 115 0.27 -5.41 7.79
C PHE A 115 -0.85 -5.01 8.74
N GLN A 116 -2.08 -5.46 8.47
CA GLN A 116 -3.10 -5.48 9.52
C GLN A 116 -2.79 -6.60 10.53
N GLU A 117 -3.41 -6.52 11.71
CA GLU A 117 -3.23 -7.51 12.77
C GLU A 117 -3.56 -8.94 12.31
N GLN A 118 -4.63 -9.08 11.51
CA GLN A 118 -5.05 -10.35 10.95
C GLN A 118 -4.03 -10.88 9.93
N ASP A 119 -3.60 -10.05 8.97
CA ASP A 119 -2.62 -10.43 7.95
C ASP A 119 -1.29 -10.90 8.60
N LEU A 120 -0.86 -10.19 9.66
CA LEU A 120 0.35 -10.55 10.40
C LEU A 120 0.17 -11.88 11.14
N TYR A 121 -0.99 -12.10 11.77
CA TYR A 121 -1.29 -13.37 12.43
C TYR A 121 -1.23 -14.53 11.45
N ASP A 122 -1.90 -14.37 10.30
CA ASP A 122 -1.93 -15.39 9.25
C ASP A 122 -0.51 -15.66 8.73
N LEU A 123 0.26 -14.63 8.39
CA LEU A 123 1.65 -14.77 7.96
C LEU A 123 2.51 -15.56 8.96
N LEU A 124 2.37 -15.29 10.26
CA LEU A 124 3.16 -15.92 11.31
C LEU A 124 2.70 -17.34 11.68
N THR A 125 1.47 -17.72 11.33
CA THR A 125 0.89 -19.02 11.71
C THR A 125 0.78 -20.00 10.54
N PHE A 126 0.48 -19.53 9.32
CA PHE A 126 0.50 -20.36 8.11
C PHE A 126 1.93 -20.75 7.68
N SER A 127 2.94 -19.95 8.01
CA SER A 127 4.35 -20.29 7.79
C SER A 127 4.88 -21.42 8.68
N ARG A 128 4.10 -21.91 9.65
CA ARG A 128 4.46 -23.00 10.58
C ARG A 128 3.84 -24.36 10.25
N SER A 129 3.06 -24.48 9.18
CA SER A 129 2.51 -25.77 8.72
C SER A 129 3.31 -26.33 7.53
N LEU A 130 4.57 -26.70 7.78
CA LEU A 130 5.39 -27.60 6.97
C LEU A 130 6.33 -28.37 7.90
#